data_AF-A0A1F4V9A3-F1
#
_entry.id   AF-A0A1F4V9A3-F1
#
_cell.length_a   1.000
_cell.length_b   1.000
_cell.length_c   1.000
_cell.angle_alpha   90.00
_cell.angle_beta   90.00
_cell.angle_gamma   90.00
#
_symmetry.space_group_name_H-M   'P 1'
#
loop_
_entity.id
_entity.type
_entity.pdbx_description
1 polymer ?
#
loop_
_entity_poly.entity_id
_entity_poly.type
_entity_poly.pdbx_seq_one_letter_code
_entity_poly.pdbx_strand_id
1 'polypeptide(L)'
;MREEVIKMADHLATVSMPEFLAVVNDASNSAAGASQDGFGPVHGTVEANVSLGGPTLNVVADVHASDGNSFFTLAFAPRSS
;
A
#
# COMPACT_ATOMS: atom_id res chain seq x y z
N MET A 1 6.86 9.58 -19.44
CA MET A 1 5.89 9.19 -18.40
C MET A 1 6.45 9.64 -17.07
N ARG A 2 5.64 10.30 -16.23
CA ARG A 2 6.02 10.61 -14.85
C ARG A 2 5.40 9.51 -13.99
N GLU A 3 6.23 8.63 -13.44
CA GLU A 3 5.79 7.72 -12.39
C GLU A 3 5.63 8.55 -11.12
N GLU A 4 4.40 8.78 -10.69
CA GLU A 4 4.15 9.41 -9.40
C GLU A 4 4.22 8.34 -8.32
N VAL A 5 5.30 8.35 -7.56
CA VAL A 5 5.44 7.49 -6.39
C VAL A 5 4.58 8.09 -5.27
N ILE A 6 3.37 7.55 -5.10
CA ILE A 6 2.56 7.85 -3.93
C ILE A 6 3.25 7.20 -2.73
N LYS A 7 4.13 7.95 -2.06
CA LYS A 7 4.67 7.56 -0.74
C LYS A 7 3.57 7.81 0.30
N MET A 8 2.69 6.82 0.47
CA MET A 8 1.69 6.86 1.51
C MET A 8 2.19 6.18 2.78
N ALA A 9 2.50 7.06 3.74
CA ALA A 9 2.65 6.84 5.18
C ALA A 9 3.81 5.95 5.67
N ASP A 10 4.83 6.66 6.14
CA ASP A 10 5.76 6.26 7.21
C ASP A 10 4.97 6.10 8.52
N HIS A 11 4.18 5.02 8.68
CA HIS A 11 3.56 4.69 9.97
C HIS A 11 4.38 3.62 10.66
N LEU A 12 5.38 4.10 11.42
CA LEU A 12 6.15 3.32 12.40
C LEU A 12 5.31 2.74 13.55
N ALA A 13 3.98 2.90 13.53
CA ALA A 13 3.06 2.35 14.52
C ALA A 13 2.58 0.95 14.10
N THR A 14 2.54 0.02 15.06
CA THR A 14 1.93 -1.29 14.85
C THR A 14 0.42 -1.14 14.67
N VAL A 15 -0.11 -1.55 13.52
CA VAL A 15 -1.54 -1.51 13.18
C VAL A 15 -2.14 -2.92 13.18
N SER A 16 -3.46 -3.03 13.21
CA SER A 16 -4.16 -4.29 12.95
C SER A 16 -4.26 -4.58 11.45
N MET A 17 -4.47 -5.84 11.07
CA MET A 17 -4.65 -6.20 9.65
C MET A 17 -5.81 -5.45 8.97
N PRO A 18 -6.99 -5.27 9.61
CA PRO A 18 -8.07 -4.48 9.02
C PRO A 18 -7.69 -3.01 8.77
N GLU A 19 -6.96 -2.37 9.70
CA GLU A 19 -6.49 -0.99 9.53
C GLU A 19 -5.49 -0.89 8.37
N PHE A 20 -4.55 -1.84 8.30
CA PHE A 20 -3.60 -1.90 7.19
C PHE A 20 -4.31 -2.03 5.83
N LEU A 21 -5.28 -2.95 5.72
CA LEU A 21 -6.04 -3.14 4.48
C LEU A 21 -6.87 -1.90 4.12
N ALA A 22 -7.37 -1.15 5.09
CA ALA A 22 -8.07 0.11 4.83
C ALA A 22 -7.14 1.14 4.18
N VAL A 23 -5.90 1.25 4.68
CA VAL A 23 -4.87 2.13 4.09
C VAL A 23 -4.49 1.68 2.67
N VAL A 24 -4.30 0.38 2.45
CA VAL A 24 -3.98 -0.16 1.11
C VAL A 24 -5.12 0.10 0.12
N ASN A 25 -6.38 -0.01 0.57
CA ASN A 25 -7.54 0.28 -0.28
C ASN A 25 -7.63 1.77 -0.62
N ASP A 26 -7.37 2.66 0.34
CA ASP A 26 -7.33 4.10 0.11
C ASP A 26 -6.22 4.50 -0.88
N ALA A 27 -5.02 3.92 -0.71
CA ALA A 27 -3.92 4.07 -1.65
C ALA A 27 -4.27 3.56 -3.06
N SER A 28 -4.98 2.43 -3.16
CA SER A 28 -5.43 1.86 -4.43
C SER A 28 -6.42 2.77 -5.15
N ASN A 29 -7.40 3.32 -4.43
CA ASN A 29 -8.37 4.26 -5.00
C ASN A 29 -7.70 5.58 -5.43
N SER A 30 -6.75 6.07 -4.64
CA SER A 30 -5.97 7.26 -4.97
C SER A 30 -5.13 7.06 -6.23
N ALA A 31 -4.45 5.91 -6.34
CA ALA A 31 -3.69 5.55 -7.52
C ALA A 31 -4.58 5.37 -8.77
N ALA A 32 -5.76 4.78 -8.61
CA ALA A 32 -6.75 4.66 -9.69
C ALA A 32 -7.20 6.04 -10.18
N GLY A 33 -7.57 6.95 -9.27
CA GLY A 33 -7.95 8.33 -9.61
C GLY A 33 -6.84 9.07 -10.35
N ALA A 34 -5.61 9.03 -9.80
CA ALA A 34 -4.44 9.64 -10.44
C ALA A 34 -4.17 9.06 -11.83
N SER A 35 -4.32 7.75 -12.03
CA SER A 35 -4.14 7.15 -13.36
C SER A 35 -5.17 7.63 -14.40
N GLN A 36 -6.39 8.00 -13.96
CA GLN A 36 -7.44 8.55 -14.82
C GLN A 36 -7.26 10.05 -15.11
N ASP A 37 -6.66 10.79 -14.19
CA ASP A 37 -6.40 12.23 -14.32
C ASP A 37 -5.26 12.56 -15.32
N GLY A 38 -4.78 11.55 -16.06
CA GLY A 38 -3.80 11.72 -17.14
C GLY A 38 -2.34 11.60 -16.70
N PHE A 39 -2.09 11.14 -15.47
CA PHE A 39 -0.73 10.89 -14.97
C PHE A 39 -0.09 9.63 -15.56
N GLY A 40 -0.88 8.75 -16.19
CA GLY A 40 -0.42 7.47 -16.73
C GLY A 40 -0.37 6.39 -15.64
N PRO A 41 0.46 5.35 -15.80
CA PRO A 41 0.62 4.32 -14.77
C PRO A 41 1.15 4.92 -13.46
N VAL A 42 0.53 4.54 -12.33
CA VAL A 42 0.88 4.97 -10.98
C VAL A 42 1.33 3.76 -10.17
N HIS A 43 2.42 3.90 -9.41
CA HIS A 43 2.93 2.87 -8.51
C HIS A 43 3.21 3.47 -7.13
N GLY A 44 2.79 2.78 -6.08
CA GLY A 44 3.02 3.16 -4.69
C GLY A 44 3.28 1.95 -3.82
N THR A 45 3.88 2.18 -2.66
CA THR A 45 4.17 1.13 -1.68
C THR A 45 3.67 1.60 -0.31
N VAL A 46 2.96 0.72 0.38
CA VAL A 46 2.50 0.90 1.77
C VAL A 46 3.20 -0.14 2.64
N GLU A 47 3.93 0.28 3.65
CA GLU A 47 4.64 -0.61 4.58
C GLU A 47 4.18 -0.35 6.01
N ALA A 48 3.87 -1.40 6.76
CA ALA A 48 3.49 -1.29 8.16
C ALA A 48 3.87 -2.53 8.98
N ASN A 49 4.06 -2.33 10.29
CA ASN A 49 4.07 -3.45 11.23
C ASN A 49 2.63 -3.83 11.55
N VAL A 50 2.24 -5.06 11.26
CA VAL A 50 0.87 -5.56 11.49
C VAL A 50 0.85 -6.55 12.65
N SER A 51 0.05 -6.27 13.67
CA SER A 51 -0.23 -7.20 14.76
C SER A 51 -1.39 -8.14 14.39
N LEU A 52 -1.15 -9.44 14.54
CA LEU A 52 -2.16 -10.49 14.35
C LEU A 52 -2.73 -11.03 15.67
N GLY A 53 -2.73 -10.20 16.73
CA GLY A 53 -3.13 -10.63 18.08
C GLY A 53 -2.06 -11.42 18.83
N GLY A 54 -0.80 -11.33 18.38
CA GLY A 54 0.36 -11.99 18.98
C GLY A 54 1.65 -11.51 18.31
N PRO A 55 2.18 -12.25 17.30
CA PRO A 55 3.34 -11.80 16.55
C PRO A 55 3.03 -10.55 15.73
N THR A 56 4.04 -9.70 15.57
CA THR A 56 4.02 -8.61 14.60
C THR A 56 4.74 -9.06 13.32
N LEU A 57 4.15 -8.76 12.17
CA LEU A 57 4.74 -8.99 10.86
C LEU A 57 5.05 -7.65 10.21
N ASN A 58 6.14 -7.58 9.45
CA ASN A 58 6.27 -6.49 8.50
C ASN A 58 5.44 -6.85 7.26
N VAL A 59 4.51 -5.99 6.88
CA VAL A 59 3.64 -6.18 5.72
C VAL A 59 3.86 -5.02 4.77
N VAL A 60 4.20 -5.37 3.53
CA VAL A 60 4.38 -4.44 2.43
C VAL A 60 3.28 -4.69 1.40
N ALA A 61 2.60 -3.64 0.97
CA ALA A 61 1.67 -3.66 -0.14
C ALA A 61 2.21 -2.82 -1.28
N ASP A 62 2.41 -3.45 -2.43
CA ASP A 62 2.73 -2.76 -3.69
C ASP A 62 1.45 -2.50 -4.46
N VAL A 63 1.09 -1.24 -4.61
CA VAL A 63 -0.13 -0.76 -5.27
C VAL A 63 0.21 -0.26 -6.65
N HIS A 64 -0.46 -0.79 -7.66
CA HIS A 64 -0.30 -0.38 -9.05
C HIS A 64 -1.65 0.04 -9.62
N ALA A 65 -1.67 1.12 -10.40
CA ALA A 65 -2.85 1.54 -11.13
C ALA A 65 -2.53 1.94 -12.57
N SER A 66 -3.40 1.56 -13.50
CA SER A 66 -3.35 1.96 -14.91
C SER A 66 -4.77 2.09 -15.44
N ASP A 67 -5.05 3.19 -16.14
CA ASP A 67 -6.33 3.45 -16.80
C ASP A 67 -7.54 3.31 -15.87
N GLY A 68 -7.40 3.71 -14.60
CA GLY A 68 -8.42 3.61 -13.56
C GLY A 68 -8.60 2.25 -12.93
N ASN A 69 -7.82 1.25 -13.35
CA ASN A 69 -7.80 -0.06 -12.71
C ASN A 69 -6.63 -0.14 -11.76
N SER A 70 -6.89 -0.37 -10.47
CA SER A 70 -5.88 -0.60 -9.46
C SER A 70 -5.83 -2.06 -9.03
N PHE A 71 -4.63 -2.56 -8.75
CA PHE A 71 -4.40 -3.82 -8.05
C PHE A 71 -3.27 -3.64 -7.04
N PHE A 72 -3.22 -4.54 -6.05
CA PHE A 72 -2.12 -4.56 -5.10
C PHE A 72 -1.63 -5.98 -4.84
N THR A 73 -0.34 -6.11 -4.50
CA THR A 73 0.26 -7.36 -4.03
C THR A 73 0.74 -7.18 -2.60
N LEU A 74 0.51 -8.19 -1.77
CA LEU A 74 0.95 -8.20 -0.37
C LEU A 74 2.16 -9.10 -0.20
N ALA A 75 3.21 -8.57 0.42
CA ALA A 75 4.38 -9.30 0.87
C ALA A 75 4.44 -9.28 2.40
N PHE A 76 4.65 -10.46 2.98
CA PHE A 76 4.75 -10.64 4.43
C PHE A 76 6.18 -11.06 4.77
N ALA A 77 6.88 -10.26 5.58
CA ALA A 77 8.18 -10.60 6.11
C ALA A 77 8.07 -10.81 7.64
N PRO A 78 8.43 -12.01 8.14
CA PRO A 78 8.58 -12.19 9.58
C PRO A 78 9.72 -11.29 10.06
N ARG A 79 9.48 -10.52 11.12
CA ARG A 79 10.52 -9.69 11.72
C ARG A 79 11.45 -10.61 12.51
N SER A 80 12.68 -10.82 12.03
CA SER A 80 13.72 -11.48 12.83
C SER A 80 13.95 -10.63 14.09
N SER A 81 13.71 -11.24 15.24
CA SER A 81 13.91 -10.64 16.57
C SER A 81 15.38 -10.41 16.88
#